data_AF-A0A6B1HGX8-F1
#
_entry.id   AF-A0A6B1HGX8-F1
#
_cell.length_a   1.000
_cell.length_b   1.000
_cell.length_c   1.000
_cell.angle_alpha   90.00
_cell.angle_beta   90.00
_cell.angle_gamma   90.00
#
_symmetry.space_group_name_H-M   'P 1'
#
loop_
_entity.id
_entity.type
_entity.pdbx_description
1 polymer ?
#
loop_
_entity_poly.entity_id
_entity_poly.type
_entity_poly.pdbx_seq_one_letter_code
_entity_poly.pdbx_strand_id
1 'polypeptide(L)'
;MPKRIPEQELDAILTVVAAHPDGVRVNTIREGLPYQLPPRMLQRRLALLAEQRRLIAEGQGKGRRYRAPVTLASEGSSVAGSPVAEARGEVYVPISPEAEAVKQAIRAPIQKRQPVGYQRAFLDDYRPNVTCYLPAETRQRLLDMGRPPDSERPAGTYARTIYGRLLIDLSWNSSRLEGNTYSLLETERLLELGEAAEGKDAREAQMILNHKAAIELLVEQADEVGFNRYTILNLHALLADNLLGDPQAGGRLRRIPVGVAGTVYHPLEVPQLVEECFEQILDTAASITDPFEQAFFALVHLAYLQGFEDVNKRVSRLAANIPLIRGNLCPLSFVDVPERAYIDGVLAIYELNRVELLRDVFVWAYGRSSARYSAVRQSLGEPDPFRLRYRALIAEAVATVVRSGMVKKAATALARQRAAEQVSAADGARFVEVVETELMGLHEGNIARYRLRPAEYQAWRQGWR
;
A
#
# COMPACT_ATOMS: atom_id res chain seq x y z
N MET A 1 -41.29 -16.04 35.43
CA MET A 1 -39.83 -16.02 35.19
C MET A 1 -39.48 -16.99 34.09
N PRO A 2 -38.83 -16.56 32.99
CA PRO A 2 -38.46 -17.50 31.93
C PRO A 2 -37.38 -18.47 32.45
N LYS A 3 -37.63 -19.78 32.32
CA LYS A 3 -36.67 -20.83 32.69
C LYS A 3 -35.32 -20.56 32.01
N ARG A 4 -34.26 -20.33 32.80
CA ARG A 4 -32.88 -20.23 32.31
C ARG A 4 -32.55 -21.50 31.55
N ILE A 5 -32.00 -21.30 30.36
CA ILE A 5 -31.60 -22.34 29.44
C ILE A 5 -30.20 -22.79 29.87
N PRO A 6 -29.97 -24.07 30.19
CA PRO A 6 -28.63 -24.52 30.58
C PRO A 6 -27.66 -24.33 29.40
N GLU A 7 -26.54 -23.67 29.65
CA GLU A 7 -25.53 -23.35 28.63
C GLU A 7 -24.87 -24.61 28.06
N GLN A 8 -24.70 -25.63 28.90
CA GLN A 8 -24.26 -26.98 28.50
C GLN A 8 -25.14 -27.59 27.40
N GLU A 9 -26.46 -27.31 27.39
CA GLU A 9 -27.33 -27.82 26.33
C GLU A 9 -27.10 -27.12 24.99
N LEU A 10 -26.72 -25.84 25.03
CA LEU A 10 -26.42 -25.04 23.84
C LEU A 10 -25.08 -25.45 23.23
N ASP A 11 -24.08 -25.70 24.07
CA ASP A 11 -22.75 -26.11 23.63
C ASP A 11 -22.75 -27.52 23.03
N ALA A 12 -23.54 -28.45 23.58
CA ALA A 12 -23.71 -29.78 22.99
C ALA A 12 -24.31 -29.71 21.57
N ILE A 13 -25.28 -28.81 21.33
CA ILE A 13 -25.85 -28.59 19.99
C ILE A 13 -24.79 -28.02 19.04
N LEU A 14 -23.99 -27.06 19.49
CA LEU A 14 -22.93 -26.46 18.68
C LEU A 14 -21.85 -27.47 18.30
N THR A 15 -21.45 -28.36 19.21
CA THR A 15 -20.48 -29.43 18.92
C THR A 15 -20.96 -30.35 17.81
N VAL A 16 -22.24 -30.75 17.82
CA VAL A 16 -22.82 -31.62 16.79
C VAL A 16 -22.88 -30.91 15.43
N VAL A 17 -23.22 -29.61 15.43
CA VAL A 17 -23.26 -28.81 14.19
C VAL A 17 -21.84 -28.52 13.65
N ALA A 18 -20.86 -28.28 14.52
CA ALA A 18 -19.47 -28.03 14.15
C ALA A 18 -18.81 -29.25 13.46
N ALA A 19 -19.25 -30.47 13.79
CA ALA A 19 -18.82 -31.69 13.11
C ALA A 19 -19.32 -31.81 11.65
N HIS A 20 -20.22 -30.91 11.20
CA HIS A 20 -20.85 -30.96 9.88
C HIS A 20 -20.77 -29.60 9.15
N PRO A 21 -19.65 -29.30 8.47
CA PRO A 21 -19.40 -27.99 7.82
C PRO A 21 -20.45 -27.60 6.76
N ASP A 22 -21.00 -28.58 6.04
CA ASP A 22 -22.00 -28.39 4.96
C ASP A 22 -23.45 -28.20 5.46
N GLY A 23 -23.61 -28.05 6.78
CA GLY A 23 -24.89 -27.85 7.45
C GLY A 23 -25.67 -29.14 7.70
N VAL A 24 -26.23 -29.24 8.91
CA VAL A 24 -26.86 -30.45 9.43
C VAL A 24 -28.37 -30.25 9.66
N ARG A 25 -29.16 -31.31 9.44
CA ARG A 25 -30.62 -31.29 9.65
C ARG A 25 -30.96 -31.51 11.13
N VAL A 26 -32.12 -30.99 11.56
CA VAL A 26 -32.59 -31.10 12.95
C VAL A 26 -32.66 -32.54 13.49
N ASN A 27 -32.97 -33.52 12.65
CA ASN A 27 -33.03 -34.93 13.07
C ASN A 27 -31.64 -35.48 13.43
N THR A 28 -30.63 -35.15 12.62
CA THR A 28 -29.24 -35.54 12.85
C THR A 28 -28.66 -34.83 14.07
N ILE A 29 -29.02 -33.56 14.30
CA ILE A 29 -28.66 -32.86 15.55
C ILE A 29 -29.26 -33.59 16.75
N ARG A 30 -30.53 -33.99 16.68
CA ARG A 30 -31.22 -34.69 17.76
C ARG A 30 -30.59 -36.05 18.08
N GLU A 31 -30.14 -36.78 17.06
CA GLU A 31 -29.49 -38.09 17.20
C GLU A 31 -28.06 -37.98 17.75
N GLY A 32 -27.36 -36.88 17.48
CA GLY A 32 -25.99 -36.65 17.96
C GLY A 32 -25.87 -36.08 19.37
N LEU A 33 -26.98 -35.73 20.03
CA LEU A 33 -26.93 -35.19 21.39
C LEU A 33 -26.75 -36.31 22.43
N PRO A 34 -25.95 -36.08 23.49
CA PRO A 34 -25.73 -37.08 24.55
C PRO A 34 -26.95 -37.31 25.45
N TYR A 35 -28.07 -36.62 25.19
CA TYR A 35 -29.31 -36.71 25.96
C TYR A 35 -30.52 -36.47 25.04
N GLN A 36 -31.68 -37.00 25.42
CA GLN A 36 -32.92 -36.84 24.64
C GLN A 36 -33.61 -35.51 24.95
N LEU A 37 -33.72 -34.63 23.96
CA LEU A 37 -34.51 -33.41 24.04
C LEU A 37 -35.88 -33.57 23.33
N PRO A 38 -36.99 -33.10 23.94
CA PRO A 38 -38.26 -32.98 23.25
C PRO A 38 -38.14 -32.11 21.99
N PRO A 39 -38.79 -32.45 20.86
CA PRO A 39 -38.63 -31.73 19.58
C PRO A 39 -38.87 -30.22 19.67
N ARG A 40 -39.89 -29.80 20.45
CA ARG A 40 -40.22 -28.39 20.67
C ARG A 40 -39.14 -27.64 21.45
N MET A 41 -38.44 -28.30 22.37
CA MET A 41 -37.33 -27.69 23.11
C MET A 41 -36.10 -27.54 22.22
N LEU A 42 -35.77 -28.56 21.43
CA LEU A 42 -34.64 -28.48 20.49
C LEU A 42 -34.83 -27.36 19.46
N GLN A 43 -36.05 -27.22 18.90
CA GLN A 43 -36.36 -26.11 17.99
C GLN A 43 -36.19 -24.74 18.66
N ARG A 44 -36.60 -24.60 19.93
CA ARG A 44 -36.41 -23.37 20.70
C ARG A 44 -34.92 -23.08 20.96
N ARG A 45 -34.09 -24.09 21.21
CA ARG A 45 -32.62 -23.93 21.35
C ARG A 45 -31.96 -23.50 20.04
N LEU A 46 -32.34 -24.12 18.93
CA LEU A 46 -31.82 -23.79 17.59
C LEU A 46 -32.23 -22.38 17.16
N ALA A 47 -33.47 -21.97 17.47
CA ALA A 47 -33.94 -20.61 17.23
C ALA A 47 -33.14 -19.59 18.04
N LEU A 48 -32.89 -19.86 19.32
CA LEU A 48 -32.07 -19.01 20.19
C LEU A 48 -30.62 -18.91 19.70
N LEU A 49 -30.00 -20.02 19.30
CA LEU A 49 -28.64 -20.03 18.78
C LEU A 49 -28.52 -19.28 17.45
N ALA A 50 -29.55 -19.36 16.60
CA ALA A 50 -29.61 -18.59 15.36
C ALA A 50 -29.81 -17.08 15.62
N GLU A 51 -30.67 -16.72 16.57
CA GLU A 51 -30.87 -15.33 17.02
C GLU A 51 -29.58 -14.73 17.62
N GLN A 52 -28.85 -15.53 18.40
CA GLN A 52 -27.54 -15.18 18.96
C GLN A 52 -26.40 -15.23 17.94
N ARG A 53 -26.68 -15.49 16.65
CA ARG A 53 -25.69 -15.67 15.57
C ARG A 53 -24.61 -16.70 15.87
N ARG A 54 -24.88 -17.66 16.76
CA ARG A 54 -24.01 -18.82 17.06
C ARG A 54 -24.27 -19.98 16.10
N LEU A 55 -25.33 -19.90 15.27
CA LEU A 55 -25.67 -20.80 14.18
C LEU A 55 -26.25 -20.01 13.00
N ILE A 56 -25.98 -20.44 11.77
CA ILE A 56 -26.67 -19.98 10.57
C ILE A 56 -27.71 -21.03 10.19
N ALA A 57 -28.95 -20.59 9.97
CA ALA A 57 -30.04 -21.46 9.57
C ALA A 57 -30.39 -21.20 8.10
N GLU A 58 -30.25 -22.21 7.25
CA GLU A 58 -30.40 -22.10 5.79
C GLU A 58 -31.54 -22.99 5.29
N GLY A 59 -32.34 -22.45 4.36
CA GLY A 59 -33.53 -23.12 3.81
C GLY A 59 -34.79 -23.02 4.69
N GLN A 60 -35.89 -23.59 4.20
CA GLN A 60 -37.19 -23.57 4.87
C GLN A 60 -37.83 -24.96 5.00
N GLY A 61 -38.73 -25.11 5.98
CA GLY A 61 -39.50 -26.35 6.21
C GLY A 61 -38.63 -27.58 6.52
N LYS A 62 -38.97 -28.73 5.93
CA LYS A 62 -38.27 -30.02 6.14
C LYS A 62 -36.84 -30.05 5.58
N GLY A 63 -36.46 -29.08 4.75
CA GLY A 63 -35.13 -28.95 4.15
C GLY A 63 -34.16 -28.08 4.95
N ARG A 64 -34.58 -27.48 6.08
CA ARG A 64 -33.78 -26.53 6.85
C ARG A 64 -32.53 -27.19 7.44
N ARG A 65 -31.38 -26.58 7.17
CA ARG A 65 -30.06 -26.97 7.69
C ARG A 65 -29.53 -25.91 8.64
N TYR A 66 -28.77 -26.34 9.63
CA TYR A 66 -28.07 -25.48 10.57
C TYR A 66 -26.57 -25.70 10.39
N ARG A 67 -25.82 -24.64 10.17
CA ARG A 67 -24.36 -24.67 10.11
C ARG A 67 -23.78 -23.73 11.14
N ALA A 68 -22.56 -24.00 11.58
CA ALA A 68 -21.83 -23.03 12.38
C ALA A 68 -21.63 -21.76 11.53
N PRO A 69 -21.70 -20.55 12.12
CA PRO A 69 -21.28 -19.36 11.44
C PRO A 69 -19.84 -19.55 11.03
N VAL A 70 -19.53 -19.27 9.78
CA VAL A 70 -18.14 -19.10 9.36
C VAL A 70 -17.66 -17.91 10.17
N THR A 71 -16.97 -18.18 11.27
CA THR A 71 -16.13 -17.18 11.90
C THR A 71 -15.15 -16.81 10.81
N LEU A 72 -15.32 -15.62 10.20
CA LEU A 72 -14.24 -14.90 9.54
C LEU A 72 -13.26 -14.47 10.63
N ALA A 73 -12.70 -15.47 11.33
CA ALA A 73 -11.37 -15.41 11.85
C ALA A 73 -10.49 -15.36 10.61
N SER A 74 -9.70 -14.30 10.50
CA SER A 74 -8.62 -14.15 9.52
C SER A 74 -8.01 -15.53 9.21
N GLU A 75 -8.26 -16.03 8.01
CA GLU A 75 -7.85 -17.37 7.56
C GLU A 75 -6.32 -17.42 7.42
N GLY A 76 -5.65 -17.69 8.54
CA GLY A 76 -4.36 -18.33 8.55
C GLY A 76 -4.55 -19.80 8.24
N SER A 77 -4.23 -20.20 7.01
CA SER A 77 -4.18 -21.61 6.60
C SER A 77 -3.19 -22.39 7.48
N SER A 78 -3.70 -23.23 8.38
CA SER A 78 -3.00 -24.40 8.91
C SER A 78 -3.48 -25.63 8.13
N VAL A 79 -2.75 -25.99 7.08
CA VAL A 79 -2.93 -27.27 6.39
C VAL A 79 -2.24 -28.34 7.24
N ALA A 80 -3.03 -29.10 8.00
CA ALA A 80 -2.64 -30.44 8.42
C ALA A 80 -2.95 -31.39 7.24
N GLY A 81 -2.03 -31.44 6.29
CA GLY A 81 -2.05 -32.41 5.20
C GLY A 81 -0.98 -33.47 5.48
N SER A 82 -1.40 -34.74 5.50
CA SER A 82 -0.48 -35.87 5.41
C SER A 82 0.45 -35.72 4.19
N PRO A 83 1.70 -36.21 4.25
CA PRO A 83 2.71 -35.88 3.27
C PRO A 83 2.48 -36.67 1.98
N VAL A 84 1.99 -35.99 0.95
CA VAL A 84 2.26 -36.38 -0.44
C VAL A 84 2.88 -35.17 -1.10
N ALA A 85 4.20 -35.12 -1.07
CA ALA A 85 5.00 -34.06 -1.64
C ALA A 85 4.96 -34.16 -3.17
N GLU A 86 4.06 -33.42 -3.81
CA GLU A 86 4.31 -32.91 -5.15
C GLU A 86 4.99 -31.55 -5.02
N ALA A 87 6.32 -31.55 -5.19
CA ALA A 87 7.15 -30.35 -5.18
C ALA A 87 6.86 -29.49 -6.42
N ARG A 88 5.81 -28.67 -6.37
CA ARG A 88 5.75 -27.43 -7.14
C ARG A 88 6.50 -26.37 -6.34
N GLY A 89 7.62 -25.88 -6.87
CA GLY A 89 8.48 -24.91 -6.18
C GLY A 89 7.68 -23.69 -5.70
N GLU A 90 7.74 -23.42 -4.40
CA GLU A 90 7.14 -22.23 -3.80
C GLU A 90 7.79 -20.98 -4.41
N VAL A 91 6.97 -20.04 -4.89
CA VAL A 91 7.48 -18.75 -5.38
C VAL A 91 7.96 -17.93 -4.18
N TYR A 92 9.27 -17.71 -4.10
CA TYR A 92 9.92 -17.04 -2.98
C TYR A 92 11.03 -16.10 -3.48
N VAL A 93 11.38 -15.10 -2.68
CA VAL A 93 12.51 -14.21 -3.01
C VAL A 93 13.84 -14.92 -2.74
N PRO A 94 14.93 -14.59 -3.46
CA PRO A 94 16.27 -15.00 -3.04
C PRO A 94 16.57 -14.48 -1.63
N ILE A 95 17.05 -15.35 -0.75
CA ILE A 95 17.42 -15.00 0.62
C ILE A 95 18.88 -15.33 0.91
N SER A 96 19.46 -14.57 1.82
CA SER A 96 20.82 -14.71 2.32
C SER A 96 20.97 -15.96 3.20
N PRO A 97 22.20 -16.50 3.34
CA PRO A 97 22.44 -17.66 4.21
C PRO A 97 21.98 -17.45 5.65
N GLU A 98 22.13 -16.23 6.19
CA GLU A 98 21.70 -15.92 7.55
C GLU A 98 20.17 -15.94 7.70
N ALA A 99 19.44 -15.57 6.64
CA ALA A 99 17.99 -15.54 6.61
C ALA A 99 17.35 -16.93 6.54
N GLU A 100 18.07 -17.95 6.05
CA GLU A 100 17.54 -19.32 5.95
C GLU A 100 17.22 -19.93 7.32
N ALA A 101 18.11 -19.74 8.31
CA ALA A 101 17.86 -20.19 9.68
C ALA A 101 16.67 -19.47 10.31
N VAL A 102 16.54 -18.16 10.06
CA VAL A 102 15.42 -17.34 10.54
C VAL A 102 14.11 -17.81 9.92
N LYS A 103 14.11 -18.13 8.62
CA LYS A 103 12.95 -18.67 7.89
C LYS A 103 12.49 -19.99 8.47
N GLN A 104 13.41 -20.90 8.76
CA GLN A 104 13.08 -22.18 9.37
C GLN A 104 12.45 -22.00 10.76
N ALA A 105 12.96 -21.06 11.56
CA ALA A 105 12.43 -20.77 12.89
C ALA A 105 10.99 -20.23 12.85
N ILE A 106 10.71 -19.21 12.02
CA ILE A 106 9.38 -18.61 11.93
C ILE A 106 8.35 -19.51 11.24
N ARG A 107 8.81 -20.46 10.40
CA ARG A 107 7.94 -21.46 9.75
C ARG A 107 7.66 -22.70 10.60
N ALA A 108 8.27 -22.81 11.77
CA ALA A 108 7.91 -23.86 12.72
C ALA A 108 6.42 -23.74 13.09
N PRO A 109 5.72 -24.87 13.35
CA PRO A 109 4.33 -24.83 13.82
C PRO A 109 4.17 -23.86 14.99
N ILE A 110 3.07 -23.10 15.01
CA ILE A 110 2.87 -22.04 16.02
C ILE A 110 2.98 -22.55 17.46
N GLN A 111 2.60 -23.82 17.70
CA GLN A 111 2.70 -24.49 19.00
C GLN A 111 4.14 -24.74 19.46
N LYS A 112 5.13 -24.66 18.56
CA LYS A 112 6.56 -24.78 18.86
C LYS A 112 7.26 -23.42 18.99
N ARG A 113 6.59 -22.33 18.63
CA ARG A 113 7.13 -20.97 18.72
C ARG A 113 6.80 -20.40 20.11
N GLN A 114 7.72 -19.62 20.68
CA GLN A 114 7.59 -19.08 22.02
C GLN A 114 6.90 -17.71 22.00
N PRO A 115 5.85 -17.47 22.83
CA PRO A 115 5.27 -16.16 22.99
C PRO A 115 6.32 -15.10 23.38
N VAL A 116 6.28 -13.95 22.71
CA VAL A 116 7.25 -12.87 22.91
C VAL A 116 6.56 -11.51 22.92
N GLY A 117 6.99 -10.63 23.83
CA GLY A 117 6.50 -9.26 23.92
C GLY A 117 7.31 -8.28 23.07
N TYR A 118 6.92 -7.00 23.10
CA TYR A 118 7.74 -5.92 22.52
C TYR A 118 9.08 -5.79 23.24
N GLN A 119 10.17 -5.90 22.47
CA GLN A 119 11.55 -5.79 22.97
C GLN A 119 12.05 -4.38 22.74
N ARG A 120 11.93 -3.52 23.76
CA ARG A 120 12.35 -2.11 23.68
C ARG A 120 13.85 -1.96 23.35
N ALA A 121 14.69 -2.88 23.85
CA ALA A 121 16.12 -2.93 23.54
C ALA A 121 16.41 -2.94 22.02
N PHE A 122 15.53 -3.54 21.20
CA PHE A 122 15.71 -3.57 19.74
C PHE A 122 15.69 -2.16 19.11
N LEU A 123 14.94 -1.22 19.71
CA LEU A 123 14.94 0.19 19.34
C LEU A 123 16.06 0.94 20.09
N ASP A 124 16.20 0.71 21.39
CA ASP A 124 17.14 1.42 22.26
C ASP A 124 18.60 1.13 21.94
N ASP A 125 18.94 0.01 21.31
CA ASP A 125 20.31 -0.33 20.92
C ASP A 125 20.70 0.25 19.56
N TYR A 126 19.73 0.64 18.73
CA TYR A 126 20.00 1.26 17.43
C TYR A 126 20.57 2.68 17.63
N ARG A 127 21.69 2.96 16.96
CA ARG A 127 22.36 4.27 16.97
C ARG A 127 22.41 4.80 15.54
N PRO A 128 21.65 5.85 15.20
CA PRO A 128 21.64 6.43 13.85
C PRO A 128 23.04 6.71 13.33
N ASN A 129 23.30 6.32 12.10
CA ASN A 129 24.58 6.50 11.39
C ASN A 129 25.78 5.76 12.01
N VAL A 130 25.57 4.93 13.04
CA VAL A 130 26.60 4.08 13.67
C VAL A 130 26.25 2.61 13.47
N THR A 131 25.05 2.21 13.86
CA THR A 131 24.50 0.89 13.54
C THR A 131 23.75 0.96 12.21
N CYS A 132 23.82 -0.10 11.41
CA CYS A 132 23.04 -0.21 10.18
C CYS A 132 22.46 -1.62 10.04
N TYR A 133 21.19 -1.71 9.64
CA TYR A 133 20.57 -2.97 9.25
C TYR A 133 20.93 -3.37 7.82
N LEU A 134 21.18 -2.38 6.96
CA LEU A 134 21.66 -2.60 5.59
C LEU A 134 23.19 -2.46 5.53
N PRO A 135 23.92 -3.50 5.07
CA PRO A 135 25.35 -3.39 4.80
C PRO A 135 25.66 -2.24 3.83
N ALA A 136 26.82 -1.61 3.99
CA ALA A 136 27.22 -0.45 3.18
C ALA A 136 27.19 -0.75 1.67
N GLU A 137 27.67 -1.94 1.27
CA GLU A 137 27.61 -2.39 -0.13
C GLU A 137 26.19 -2.52 -0.66
N THR A 138 25.25 -3.00 0.19
CA THR A 138 23.84 -3.10 -0.16
C THR A 138 23.24 -1.71 -0.38
N ARG A 139 23.53 -0.75 0.51
CA ARG A 139 23.04 0.63 0.40
C ARG A 139 23.57 1.32 -0.87
N GLN A 140 24.85 1.13 -1.18
CA GLN A 140 25.44 1.64 -2.42
C GLN A 140 24.77 1.03 -3.66
N ARG A 141 24.58 -0.29 -3.68
CA ARG A 141 23.90 -0.97 -4.79
C ARG A 141 22.47 -0.46 -4.99
N LEU A 142 21.72 -0.26 -3.90
CA LEU A 142 20.37 0.30 -3.96
C LEU A 142 20.38 1.72 -4.52
N LEU A 143 21.35 2.54 -4.12
CA LEU A 143 21.54 3.88 -4.67
C LEU A 143 21.81 3.85 -6.17
N ASP A 144 22.71 2.99 -6.62
CA ASP A 144 23.05 2.86 -8.04
C ASP A 144 21.86 2.41 -8.90
N MET A 145 20.98 1.55 -8.34
CA MET A 145 19.75 1.12 -9.00
C MET A 145 18.68 2.21 -9.04
N GLY A 146 18.58 3.00 -7.97
CA GLY A 146 17.49 3.94 -7.72
C GLY A 146 17.73 5.37 -8.21
N ARG A 147 18.98 5.75 -8.48
CA ARG A 147 19.35 7.12 -8.82
C ARG A 147 19.01 7.45 -10.29
N PRO A 148 18.25 8.52 -10.55
CA PRO A 148 18.05 9.01 -11.91
C PRO A 148 19.36 9.58 -12.51
N PRO A 149 19.53 9.57 -13.85
CA PRO A 149 20.69 10.18 -14.52
C PRO A 149 20.91 11.66 -14.14
N ASP A 150 19.82 12.41 -14.01
CA ASP A 150 19.81 13.80 -13.54
C ASP A 150 19.39 13.86 -12.08
N SER A 151 20.36 13.91 -11.17
CA SER A 151 20.12 13.90 -9.73
C SER A 151 19.93 15.27 -9.07
N GLU A 152 20.17 16.37 -9.80
CA GLU A 152 19.92 17.75 -9.33
C GLU A 152 18.52 18.23 -9.72
N ARG A 153 17.48 17.67 -9.10
CA ARG A 153 16.08 18.08 -9.30
C ARG A 153 15.41 18.38 -7.96
N PRO A 154 14.33 19.19 -7.91
CA PRO A 154 13.53 19.38 -6.69
C PRO A 154 12.92 18.08 -6.18
N ALA A 155 12.69 17.93 -4.87
CA ALA A 155 12.19 16.67 -4.30
C ALA A 155 10.87 16.21 -4.95
N GLY A 156 10.67 14.89 -5.01
CA GLY A 156 9.50 14.27 -5.62
C GLY A 156 9.42 14.34 -7.14
N THR A 157 10.39 14.95 -7.83
CA THR A 157 10.39 15.04 -9.31
C THR A 157 10.40 13.67 -9.98
N TYR A 158 11.18 12.72 -9.44
CA TYR A 158 11.16 11.34 -9.94
C TYR A 158 9.76 10.75 -9.84
N ALA A 159 9.18 10.79 -8.63
CA ALA A 159 7.86 10.23 -8.35
C ALA A 159 6.76 10.89 -9.20
N ARG A 160 6.81 12.21 -9.41
CA ARG A 160 5.88 12.95 -10.29
C ARG A 160 5.99 12.49 -11.75
N THR A 161 7.18 12.15 -12.22
CA THR A 161 7.40 11.69 -13.61
C THR A 161 6.74 10.34 -13.87
N ILE A 162 6.74 9.44 -12.87
CA ILE A 162 6.15 8.11 -12.97
C ILE A 162 4.79 8.00 -12.25
N TYR A 163 4.19 9.13 -11.89
CA TYR A 163 3.14 9.23 -10.88
C TYR A 163 1.96 8.30 -11.12
N GLY A 164 1.38 8.31 -12.32
CA GLY A 164 0.24 7.46 -12.65
C GLY A 164 0.55 5.98 -12.43
N ARG A 165 1.76 5.53 -12.84
CA ARG A 165 2.14 4.13 -12.66
C ARG A 165 2.50 3.78 -11.22
N LEU A 166 3.19 4.68 -10.52
CA LEU A 166 3.49 4.55 -9.10
C LEU A 166 2.22 4.39 -8.27
N LEU A 167 1.24 5.25 -8.51
CA LEU A 167 -0.03 5.28 -7.81
C LEU A 167 -0.77 3.94 -7.94
N ILE A 168 -0.84 3.37 -9.16
CA ILE A 168 -1.48 2.07 -9.39
C ILE A 168 -0.69 0.94 -8.71
N ASP A 169 0.62 0.87 -8.98
CA ASP A 169 1.44 -0.25 -8.51
C ASP A 169 1.55 -0.31 -6.98
N LEU A 170 1.79 0.83 -6.32
CA LEU A 170 1.96 0.87 -4.87
C LEU A 170 0.62 0.67 -4.15
N SER A 171 -0.48 1.25 -4.65
CA SER A 171 -1.81 1.02 -4.08
C SER A 171 -2.22 -0.44 -4.18
N TRP A 172 -1.99 -1.07 -5.34
CA TRP A 172 -2.33 -2.48 -5.56
C TRP A 172 -1.45 -3.42 -4.73
N ASN A 173 -0.12 -3.33 -4.83
CA ASN A 173 0.78 -4.28 -4.15
C ASN A 173 0.71 -4.14 -2.63
N SER A 174 0.64 -2.92 -2.09
CA SER A 174 0.53 -2.73 -0.64
C SER A 174 -0.81 -3.25 -0.11
N SER A 175 -1.89 -3.14 -0.88
CA SER A 175 -3.21 -3.70 -0.53
C SER A 175 -3.22 -5.23 -0.63
N ARG A 176 -2.64 -5.80 -1.68
CA ARG A 176 -2.52 -7.26 -1.89
C ARG A 176 -1.74 -7.94 -0.77
N LEU A 177 -0.70 -7.30 -0.23
CA LEU A 177 0.06 -7.80 0.91
C LEU A 177 -0.73 -7.83 2.24
N GLU A 178 -1.93 -7.22 2.29
CA GLU A 178 -2.88 -7.36 3.40
C GLU A 178 -4.09 -8.24 3.02
N GLY A 179 -4.00 -9.00 1.93
CA GLY A 179 -5.06 -9.93 1.49
C GLY A 179 -6.13 -9.31 0.59
N ASN A 180 -5.92 -8.11 0.04
CA ASN A 180 -6.84 -7.55 -0.95
C ASN A 180 -6.86 -8.40 -2.23
N THR A 181 -8.06 -8.68 -2.72
CA THR A 181 -8.31 -9.59 -3.83
C THR A 181 -8.51 -8.88 -5.17
N TYR A 182 -8.42 -7.54 -5.22
CA TYR A 182 -8.41 -6.79 -6.48
C TYR A 182 -7.23 -7.23 -7.35
N SER A 183 -7.49 -7.40 -8.63
CA SER A 183 -6.46 -7.50 -9.66
C SER A 183 -5.87 -6.12 -9.99
N LEU A 184 -4.74 -6.13 -10.69
CA LEU A 184 -4.11 -4.89 -11.16
C LEU A 184 -5.03 -4.08 -12.09
N LEU A 185 -5.77 -4.75 -12.98
CA LEU A 185 -6.68 -4.11 -13.92
C LEU A 185 -7.91 -3.51 -13.21
N GLU A 186 -8.48 -4.22 -12.24
CA GLU A 186 -9.58 -3.69 -11.41
C GLU A 186 -9.12 -2.47 -10.61
N THR A 187 -7.88 -2.50 -10.10
CA THR A 187 -7.28 -1.37 -9.38
C THR A 187 -7.10 -0.16 -10.30
N GLU A 188 -6.61 -0.36 -11.53
CA GLU A 188 -6.46 0.69 -12.53
C GLU A 188 -7.81 1.34 -12.87
N ARG A 189 -8.85 0.54 -13.15
CA ARG A 189 -10.21 1.06 -13.39
C ARG A 189 -10.78 1.83 -12.21
N LEU A 190 -10.59 1.33 -10.99
CA LEU A 190 -11.05 2.03 -9.78
C LEU A 190 -10.37 3.39 -9.62
N LEU A 191 -9.06 3.47 -9.83
CA LEU A 191 -8.28 4.68 -9.59
C LEU A 191 -8.43 5.74 -10.70
N GLU A 192 -8.60 5.29 -11.95
CA GLU A 192 -8.70 6.17 -13.13
C GLU A 192 -10.14 6.54 -13.50
N LEU A 193 -11.09 5.59 -13.40
CA LEU A 193 -12.49 5.77 -13.83
C LEU A 193 -13.46 5.89 -12.66
N GLY A 194 -13.03 5.58 -11.43
CA GLY A 194 -13.92 5.53 -10.26
C GLY A 194 -14.84 4.30 -10.28
N GLU A 195 -14.54 3.29 -11.09
CA GLU A 195 -15.36 2.09 -11.28
C GLU A 195 -14.94 0.99 -10.31
N ALA A 196 -15.77 0.71 -9.29
CA ALA A 196 -15.56 -0.41 -8.39
C ALA A 196 -15.82 -1.75 -9.07
N ALA A 197 -15.03 -2.78 -8.74
CA ALA A 197 -15.19 -4.11 -9.30
C ALA A 197 -16.46 -4.81 -8.78
N GLU A 198 -17.23 -5.41 -9.69
CA GLU A 198 -18.45 -6.14 -9.33
C GLU A 198 -18.13 -7.38 -8.47
N GLY A 199 -18.93 -7.59 -7.42
CA GLY A 199 -18.79 -8.75 -6.52
C GLY A 199 -17.64 -8.69 -5.52
N LYS A 200 -16.91 -7.56 -5.44
CA LYS A 200 -15.87 -7.31 -4.43
C LYS A 200 -16.41 -6.57 -3.22
N ASP A 201 -15.72 -6.69 -2.08
CA ASP A 201 -16.09 -5.94 -0.88
C ASP A 201 -15.75 -4.45 -1.09
N ALA A 202 -16.68 -3.57 -0.74
CA ALA A 202 -16.48 -2.12 -0.76
C ALA A 202 -15.28 -1.70 0.12
N ARG A 203 -15.01 -2.47 1.19
CA ARG A 203 -13.88 -2.26 2.09
C ARG A 203 -12.53 -2.48 1.39
N GLU A 204 -12.46 -3.39 0.42
CA GLU A 204 -11.27 -3.60 -0.41
C GLU A 204 -11.04 -2.43 -1.38
N ALA A 205 -12.11 -1.91 -1.98
CA ALA A 205 -12.04 -0.72 -2.83
C ALA A 205 -11.58 0.51 -2.03
N GLN A 206 -12.14 0.71 -0.84
CA GLN A 206 -11.75 1.79 0.07
C GLN A 206 -10.27 1.71 0.42
N MET A 207 -9.74 0.51 0.70
CA MET A 207 -8.32 0.36 1.00
C MET A 207 -7.42 0.83 -0.15
N ILE A 208 -7.81 0.59 -1.40
CA ILE A 208 -7.06 1.06 -2.58
C ILE A 208 -7.14 2.59 -2.72
N LEU A 209 -8.33 3.17 -2.55
CA LEU A 209 -8.54 4.62 -2.59
C LEU A 209 -7.77 5.35 -1.48
N ASN A 210 -7.71 4.76 -0.29
CA ASN A 210 -6.93 5.25 0.84
C ASN A 210 -5.43 5.28 0.54
N HIS A 211 -4.90 4.26 -0.14
CA HIS A 211 -3.51 4.28 -0.59
C HIS A 211 -3.26 5.39 -1.60
N LYS A 212 -4.16 5.59 -2.57
CA LYS A 212 -4.07 6.72 -3.51
C LYS A 212 -3.92 8.05 -2.78
N ALA A 213 -4.80 8.35 -1.83
CA ALA A 213 -4.75 9.60 -1.07
C ALA A 213 -3.45 9.74 -0.26
N ALA A 214 -2.97 8.65 0.34
CA ALA A 214 -1.70 8.66 1.08
C ALA A 214 -0.47 8.87 0.16
N ILE A 215 -0.49 8.31 -1.06
CA ILE A 215 0.57 8.51 -2.06
C ILE A 215 0.54 9.95 -2.58
N GLU A 216 -0.64 10.50 -2.82
CA GLU A 216 -0.86 11.91 -3.18
C GLU A 216 -0.17 12.84 -2.18
N LEU A 217 -0.43 12.65 -0.87
CA LEU A 217 0.23 13.40 0.19
C LEU A 217 1.76 13.36 0.08
N LEU A 218 2.35 12.18 -0.09
CA LEU A 218 3.82 12.02 -0.15
C LEU A 218 4.43 12.69 -1.38
N VAL A 219 3.76 12.64 -2.53
CA VAL A 219 4.29 13.16 -3.81
C VAL A 219 4.06 14.67 -3.94
N GLU A 220 2.90 15.17 -3.52
CA GLU A 220 2.56 16.58 -3.60
C GLU A 220 3.36 17.40 -2.57
N GLN A 221 3.47 16.90 -1.34
CA GLN A 221 4.18 17.56 -0.23
C GLN A 221 5.60 17.03 -0.03
N ALA A 222 6.26 16.58 -1.10
CA ALA A 222 7.58 15.92 -1.03
C ALA A 222 8.65 16.73 -0.28
N ASP A 223 8.60 18.07 -0.30
CA ASP A 223 9.56 18.93 0.41
C ASP A 223 9.24 19.08 1.92
N GLU A 224 7.99 18.85 2.32
CA GLU A 224 7.49 19.08 3.68
C GLU A 224 7.37 17.79 4.51
N VAL A 225 7.12 16.66 3.84
CA VAL A 225 6.97 15.36 4.52
C VAL A 225 8.29 14.91 5.15
N GLY A 226 8.20 14.24 6.30
CA GLY A 226 9.34 13.71 7.02
C GLY A 226 8.94 12.72 8.10
N PHE A 227 9.91 12.25 8.89
CA PHE A 227 9.62 11.45 10.08
C PHE A 227 9.26 12.37 11.24
N ASN A 228 8.00 12.82 11.26
CA ASN A 228 7.43 13.63 12.31
C ASN A 228 5.98 13.21 12.56
N ARG A 229 5.40 13.67 13.69
CA ARG A 229 4.03 13.31 14.07
C ARG A 229 3.02 13.70 12.99
N TYR A 230 3.14 14.88 12.40
CA TYR A 230 2.21 15.32 11.36
C TYR A 230 2.16 14.34 10.20
N THR A 231 3.30 13.99 9.60
CA THR A 231 3.34 13.11 8.43
C THR A 231 2.85 11.71 8.76
N ILE A 232 3.37 11.08 9.82
CA ILE A 232 3.04 9.67 10.10
C ILE A 232 1.59 9.50 10.58
N LEU A 233 1.07 10.44 11.39
CA LEU A 233 -0.33 10.40 11.82
C LEU A 233 -1.28 10.69 10.65
N ASN A 234 -0.97 11.62 9.75
CA ASN A 234 -1.82 11.87 8.58
C ASN A 234 -1.76 10.73 7.56
N LEU A 235 -0.60 10.07 7.38
CA LEU A 235 -0.53 8.83 6.60
C LEU A 235 -1.46 7.77 7.19
N HIS A 236 -1.46 7.59 8.51
CA HIS A 236 -2.39 6.68 9.16
C HIS A 236 -3.85 7.11 8.95
N ALA A 237 -4.19 8.39 9.12
CA ALA A 237 -5.54 8.91 8.92
C ALA A 237 -6.06 8.61 7.50
N LEU A 238 -5.27 8.88 6.47
CA LEU A 238 -5.62 8.61 5.07
C LEU A 238 -5.74 7.11 4.80
N LEU A 239 -4.81 6.30 5.33
CA LEU A 239 -4.82 4.85 5.10
C LEU A 239 -5.97 4.14 5.84
N ALA A 240 -6.43 4.69 6.95
CA ALA A 240 -7.44 4.13 7.83
C ALA A 240 -8.86 4.68 7.59
N ASP A 241 -9.02 5.67 6.72
CA ASP A 241 -10.29 6.32 6.43
C ASP A 241 -11.39 5.30 6.09
N ASN A 242 -12.51 5.36 6.79
CA ASN A 242 -13.65 4.44 6.67
C ASN A 242 -13.32 2.93 6.85
N LEU A 243 -12.20 2.59 7.47
CA LEU A 243 -11.80 1.20 7.73
C LEU A 243 -11.79 0.83 9.22
N LEU A 244 -11.72 1.79 10.14
CA LEU A 244 -11.67 1.50 11.58
C LEU A 244 -13.07 1.32 12.19
N GLY A 245 -13.14 0.56 13.28
CA GLY A 245 -14.36 0.42 14.07
C GLY A 245 -14.73 1.70 14.82
N ASP A 246 -13.73 2.43 15.33
CA ASP A 246 -13.87 3.78 15.85
C ASP A 246 -13.46 4.82 14.77
N PRO A 247 -14.39 5.62 14.24
CA PRO A 247 -14.08 6.67 13.26
C PRO A 247 -13.12 7.74 13.79
N GLN A 248 -12.97 7.89 15.11
CA GLN A 248 -12.08 8.87 15.73
C GLN A 248 -10.65 8.36 15.93
N ALA A 249 -10.39 7.07 15.69
CA ALA A 249 -9.06 6.46 15.84
C ALA A 249 -8.12 6.78 14.65
N GLY A 250 -8.68 7.23 13.52
CA GLY A 250 -7.90 7.67 12.35
C GLY A 250 -6.89 8.75 12.73
N GLY A 251 -5.62 8.54 12.40
CA GLY A 251 -4.53 9.45 12.72
C GLY A 251 -4.19 9.62 14.20
N ARG A 252 -4.60 8.68 15.07
CA ARG A 252 -4.26 8.71 16.50
C ARG A 252 -3.56 7.44 16.94
N LEU A 253 -2.60 7.57 17.84
CA LEU A 253 -2.02 6.43 18.53
C LEU A 253 -3.10 5.73 19.36
N ARG A 254 -3.06 4.40 19.37
CA ARG A 254 -4.06 3.61 20.09
C ARG A 254 -3.95 3.79 21.60
N ARG A 255 -5.10 3.69 22.27
CA ARG A 255 -5.21 3.67 23.75
C ARG A 255 -5.68 2.33 24.30
N ILE A 256 -5.86 1.35 23.41
CA ILE A 256 -6.31 0.00 23.71
C ILE A 256 -5.21 -1.02 23.37
N PRO A 257 -5.21 -2.20 24.00
CA PRO A 257 -4.37 -3.30 23.57
C PRO A 257 -4.82 -3.80 22.18
N VAL A 258 -3.85 -4.27 21.38
CA VAL A 258 -4.07 -4.89 20.07
C VAL A 258 -3.24 -6.15 19.96
N GLY A 259 -3.69 -7.10 19.13
CA GLY A 259 -2.96 -8.32 18.83
C GLY A 259 -2.67 -8.44 17.34
N VAL A 260 -1.64 -9.22 17.00
CA VAL A 260 -1.32 -9.56 15.61
C VAL A 260 -1.65 -11.03 15.37
N ALA A 261 -2.69 -11.28 14.57
CA ALA A 261 -3.12 -12.63 14.23
C ALA A 261 -2.02 -13.43 13.48
N GLY A 262 -1.96 -14.74 13.74
CA GLY A 262 -1.00 -15.65 13.09
C GLY A 262 0.43 -15.63 13.66
N THR A 263 0.66 -14.86 14.73
CA THR A 263 1.98 -14.67 15.34
C THR A 263 1.95 -15.04 16.82
N VAL A 264 3.13 -15.31 17.40
CA VAL A 264 3.29 -15.43 18.86
C VAL A 264 3.73 -14.11 19.52
N TYR A 265 3.67 -13.01 18.76
CA TYR A 265 4.09 -11.69 19.20
C TYR A 265 2.95 -10.92 19.87
N HIS A 266 3.27 -10.33 21.01
CA HIS A 266 2.40 -9.50 21.83
C HIS A 266 2.91 -8.04 21.84
N PRO A 267 2.23 -7.12 21.14
CA PRO A 267 2.60 -5.72 21.13
C PRO A 267 2.55 -5.05 22.50
N LEU A 268 3.22 -3.90 22.61
CA LEU A 268 3.25 -3.10 23.83
C LEU A 268 1.85 -2.58 24.20
N GLU A 269 1.32 -2.92 25.37
CA GLU A 269 -0.08 -2.57 25.70
C GLU A 269 -0.24 -1.18 26.34
N VAL A 270 0.80 -0.67 27.01
CA VAL A 270 0.74 0.58 27.79
C VAL A 270 0.79 1.80 26.86
N PRO A 271 -0.27 2.63 26.77
CA PRO A 271 -0.33 3.73 25.81
C PRO A 271 0.80 4.76 25.94
N GLN A 272 1.24 5.06 27.17
CA GLN A 272 2.34 5.99 27.42
C GLN A 272 3.66 5.48 26.86
N LEU A 273 3.92 4.17 26.97
CA LEU A 273 5.13 3.57 26.41
C LEU A 273 5.04 3.44 24.88
N VAL A 274 3.84 3.23 24.33
CA VAL A 274 3.61 3.27 22.88
C VAL A 274 3.94 4.65 22.33
N GLU A 275 3.47 5.72 22.98
CA GLU A 275 3.76 7.10 22.58
C GLU A 275 5.25 7.42 22.73
N GLU A 276 5.89 7.01 23.83
CA GLU A 276 7.34 7.18 24.02
C GLU A 276 8.16 6.49 22.92
N CYS A 277 7.87 5.21 22.62
CA CYS A 277 8.56 4.48 21.56
C CYS A 277 8.26 5.07 20.18
N PHE A 278 7.04 5.57 19.95
CA PHE A 278 6.67 6.22 18.69
C PHE A 278 7.51 7.48 18.46
N GLU A 279 7.63 8.36 19.45
CA GLU A 279 8.47 9.56 19.34
C GLU A 279 9.94 9.18 19.11
N GLN A 280 10.46 8.20 19.85
CA GLN A 280 11.82 7.73 19.67
C GLN A 280 12.06 7.17 18.25
N ILE A 281 11.09 6.44 17.67
CA ILE A 281 11.18 5.96 16.29
C ILE A 281 11.24 7.13 15.31
N LEU A 282 10.42 8.18 15.51
CA LEU A 282 10.43 9.36 14.65
C LEU A 282 11.78 10.09 14.70
N ASP A 283 12.28 10.37 15.91
CA ASP A 283 13.56 11.05 16.12
C ASP A 283 14.73 10.25 15.56
N THR A 284 14.73 8.94 15.81
CA THR A 284 15.77 8.02 15.29
C THR A 284 15.72 7.98 13.77
N ALA A 285 14.54 7.79 13.17
CA ALA A 285 14.38 7.78 11.73
C ALA A 285 14.80 9.11 11.09
N ALA A 286 14.40 10.25 11.66
CA ALA A 286 14.78 11.58 11.18
C ALA A 286 16.29 11.83 11.22
N SER A 287 17.00 11.16 12.13
CA SER A 287 18.46 11.29 12.31
C SER A 287 19.27 10.38 11.38
N ILE A 288 18.66 9.40 10.71
CA ILE A 288 19.37 8.52 9.76
C ILE A 288 19.61 9.27 8.45
N THR A 289 20.87 9.32 8.01
CA THR A 289 21.28 10.08 6.82
C THR A 289 21.09 9.31 5.52
N ASP A 290 21.36 8.00 5.55
CA ASP A 290 21.24 7.17 4.35
C ASP A 290 19.77 6.87 4.04
N PRO A 291 19.26 7.20 2.84
CA PRO A 291 17.83 7.10 2.55
C PRO A 291 17.30 5.66 2.54
N PHE A 292 18.14 4.67 2.22
CA PHE A 292 17.75 3.27 2.21
C PHE A 292 17.73 2.68 3.62
N GLU A 293 18.74 3.01 4.42
CA GLU A 293 18.73 2.66 5.84
C GLU A 293 17.53 3.30 6.56
N GLN A 294 17.26 4.58 6.26
CA GLN A 294 16.13 5.32 6.82
C GLN A 294 14.79 4.68 6.42
N ALA A 295 14.64 4.31 5.13
CA ALA A 295 13.46 3.61 4.63
C ALA A 295 13.25 2.26 5.31
N PHE A 296 14.32 1.47 5.45
CA PHE A 296 14.25 0.13 6.02
C PHE A 296 14.00 0.17 7.54
N PHE A 297 14.63 1.12 8.25
CA PHE A 297 14.37 1.37 9.67
C PHE A 297 12.88 1.69 9.92
N ALA A 298 12.30 2.59 9.10
CA ALA A 298 10.88 2.94 9.19
C ALA A 298 9.96 1.74 8.90
N LEU A 299 10.29 0.94 7.88
CA LEU A 299 9.54 -0.27 7.54
C LEU A 299 9.51 -1.27 8.70
N VAL A 300 10.64 -1.44 9.41
CA VAL A 300 10.80 -2.34 10.55
C VAL A 300 10.05 -1.82 11.78
N HIS A 301 10.39 -0.63 12.25
CA HIS A 301 10.01 -0.19 13.59
C HIS A 301 8.58 0.32 13.69
N LEU A 302 8.05 0.98 12.64
CA LEU A 302 6.65 1.41 12.64
C LEU A 302 5.69 0.21 12.59
N ALA A 303 6.06 -0.85 11.86
CA ALA A 303 5.29 -2.08 11.85
C ALA A 303 5.39 -2.82 13.19
N TYR A 304 6.59 -2.93 13.75
CA TYR A 304 6.83 -3.67 14.99
C TYR A 304 6.13 -3.06 16.21
N LEU A 305 6.14 -1.73 16.35
CA LEU A 305 5.49 -1.03 17.47
C LEU A 305 3.98 -1.32 17.56
N GLN A 306 3.32 -1.52 16.41
CA GLN A 306 1.86 -1.57 16.31
C GLN A 306 1.23 -0.35 17.02
N GLY A 307 1.62 0.86 16.64
CA GLY A 307 1.21 2.10 17.34
C GLY A 307 -0.26 2.49 17.13
N PHE A 308 -0.94 1.89 16.15
CA PHE A 308 -2.32 2.18 15.75
C PHE A 308 -3.23 0.97 15.98
N GLU A 309 -4.55 1.20 16.01
CA GLU A 309 -5.56 0.14 16.18
C GLU A 309 -5.53 -0.89 15.04
N ASP A 310 -5.26 -0.44 13.82
CA ASP A 310 -5.02 -1.26 12.62
C ASP A 310 -4.10 -0.48 11.67
N VAL A 311 -3.82 -0.98 10.46
CA VAL A 311 -3.16 -0.25 9.36
C VAL A 311 -1.65 -0.04 9.56
N ASN A 312 -1.07 -0.51 10.68
CA ASN A 312 0.36 -0.38 11.01
C ASN A 312 1.32 -0.77 9.87
N LYS A 313 1.10 -1.92 9.25
CA LYS A 313 1.94 -2.44 8.16
C LYS A 313 1.84 -1.58 6.89
N ARG A 314 0.63 -1.09 6.56
CA ARG A 314 0.41 -0.17 5.43
C ARG A 314 1.12 1.16 5.67
N VAL A 315 0.99 1.74 6.87
CA VAL A 315 1.71 2.97 7.26
C VAL A 315 3.22 2.76 7.11
N SER A 316 3.77 1.65 7.59
CA SER A 316 5.21 1.38 7.48
C SER A 316 5.71 1.31 6.02
N ARG A 317 4.93 0.70 5.11
CA ARG A 317 5.29 0.61 3.68
C ARG A 317 5.26 1.96 2.96
N LEU A 318 4.29 2.83 3.30
CA LEU A 318 4.25 4.19 2.77
C LEU A 318 5.33 5.08 3.38
N ALA A 319 5.55 4.98 4.70
CA ALA A 319 6.58 5.75 5.39
C ALA A 319 8.00 5.41 4.87
N ALA A 320 8.25 4.16 4.48
CA ALA A 320 9.51 3.76 3.84
C ALA A 320 9.79 4.50 2.52
N ASN A 321 8.78 5.08 1.87
CA ASN A 321 8.96 5.88 0.65
C ASN A 321 9.30 7.35 0.92
N ILE A 322 9.11 7.87 2.13
CA ILE A 322 9.44 9.27 2.49
C ILE A 322 10.87 9.63 2.07
N PRO A 323 11.92 8.91 2.50
CA PRO A 323 13.29 9.31 2.17
C PRO A 323 13.62 9.12 0.68
N LEU A 324 12.98 8.14 0.02
CA LEU A 324 13.17 7.90 -1.41
C LEU A 324 12.60 9.03 -2.25
N ILE A 325 11.37 9.46 -1.93
CA ILE A 325 10.69 10.57 -2.64
C ILE A 325 11.42 11.89 -2.39
N ARG A 326 11.82 12.16 -1.14
CA ARG A 326 12.60 13.36 -0.77
C ARG A 326 13.94 13.41 -1.50
N GLY A 327 14.63 12.29 -1.57
CA GLY A 327 15.93 12.15 -2.23
C GLY A 327 15.87 12.03 -3.76
N ASN A 328 14.70 12.16 -4.40
CA ASN A 328 14.51 11.90 -5.84
C ASN A 328 15.00 10.52 -6.30
N LEU A 329 14.94 9.55 -5.41
CA LEU A 329 15.25 8.17 -5.72
C LEU A 329 14.00 7.47 -6.25
N CYS A 330 14.22 6.36 -6.93
CA CYS A 330 13.14 5.48 -7.33
C CYS A 330 12.32 5.07 -6.08
N PRO A 331 10.99 5.24 -6.07
CA PRO A 331 10.14 4.77 -4.98
C PRO A 331 10.00 3.24 -4.98
N LEU A 332 9.71 2.70 -3.81
CA LEU A 332 9.44 1.28 -3.57
C LEU A 332 7.94 0.99 -3.68
N SER A 333 7.56 0.06 -4.56
CA SER A 333 6.16 -0.30 -4.80
C SER A 333 5.82 -1.78 -4.56
N PHE A 334 6.75 -2.56 -4.00
CA PHE A 334 6.54 -3.99 -3.67
C PHE A 334 6.05 -4.84 -4.85
N VAL A 335 6.38 -4.42 -6.08
CA VAL A 335 6.01 -5.14 -7.30
C VAL A 335 6.61 -6.54 -7.27
N ASP A 336 5.79 -7.51 -7.65
CA ASP A 336 6.11 -8.94 -7.74
C ASP A 336 6.47 -9.61 -6.41
N VAL A 337 6.38 -8.91 -5.27
CA VAL A 337 6.73 -9.48 -3.97
C VAL A 337 5.78 -10.62 -3.62
N PRO A 338 6.27 -11.83 -3.40
CA PRO A 338 5.45 -12.93 -2.89
C PRO A 338 4.95 -12.59 -1.49
N GLU A 339 3.64 -12.72 -1.27
CA GLU A 339 3.01 -12.39 0.02
C GLU A 339 3.65 -13.17 1.17
N ARG A 340 3.93 -14.46 0.93
CA ARG A 340 4.56 -15.32 1.94
C ARG A 340 5.95 -14.84 2.34
N ALA A 341 6.76 -14.35 1.40
CA ALA A 341 8.09 -13.82 1.71
C ALA A 341 7.99 -12.56 2.58
N TYR A 342 7.06 -11.67 2.28
CA TYR A 342 6.82 -10.47 3.09
C TYR A 342 6.32 -10.82 4.49
N ILE A 343 5.33 -11.72 4.60
CA ILE A 343 4.82 -12.20 5.90
C ILE A 343 5.94 -12.81 6.73
N ASP A 344 6.73 -13.71 6.15
CA ASP A 344 7.86 -14.35 6.84
C ASP A 344 8.87 -13.31 7.34
N GLY A 345 9.17 -12.27 6.54
CA GLY A 345 10.03 -11.16 6.94
C GLY A 345 9.47 -10.35 8.11
N VAL A 346 8.18 -10.03 8.10
CA VAL A 346 7.53 -9.32 9.22
C VAL A 346 7.51 -10.19 10.48
N LEU A 347 7.24 -11.49 10.36
CA LEU A 347 7.28 -12.43 11.48
C LEU A 347 8.67 -12.52 12.09
N ALA A 348 9.73 -12.50 11.29
CA ALA A 348 11.11 -12.49 11.79
C ALA A 348 11.42 -11.28 12.68
N ILE A 349 10.86 -10.10 12.34
CA ILE A 349 10.95 -8.93 13.20
C ILE A 349 10.14 -9.15 14.48
N TYR A 350 8.89 -9.58 14.34
CA TYR A 350 7.94 -9.63 15.45
C TYR A 350 8.33 -10.66 16.51
N GLU A 351 8.78 -11.82 16.05
CA GLU A 351 9.01 -12.97 16.92
C GLU A 351 10.47 -13.10 17.36
N LEU A 352 11.42 -12.59 16.55
CA LEU A 352 12.85 -12.83 16.76
C LEU A 352 13.70 -11.55 16.80
N ASN A 353 13.14 -10.38 16.48
CA ASN A 353 13.88 -9.14 16.22
C ASN A 353 15.05 -9.31 15.22
N ARG A 354 14.85 -10.19 14.22
CA ARG A 354 15.83 -10.52 13.18
C ARG A 354 15.42 -9.90 11.85
N VAL A 355 16.30 -9.07 11.28
CA VAL A 355 15.99 -8.21 10.12
C VAL A 355 16.27 -8.87 8.77
N GLU A 356 17.00 -9.98 8.73
CA GLU A 356 17.61 -10.51 7.52
C GLU A 356 16.59 -10.90 6.46
N LEU A 357 15.48 -11.55 6.85
CA LEU A 357 14.43 -11.90 5.90
C LEU A 357 13.74 -10.68 5.32
N LEU A 358 13.37 -9.70 6.15
CA LEU A 358 12.72 -8.50 5.67
C LEU A 358 13.68 -7.64 4.84
N ARG A 359 14.98 -7.63 5.19
CA ARG A 359 16.05 -6.99 4.40
C ARG A 359 16.12 -7.57 3.01
N ASP A 360 16.15 -8.89 2.89
CA ASP A 360 16.28 -9.54 1.59
C ASP A 360 15.04 -9.30 0.72
N VAL A 361 13.84 -9.32 1.32
CA VAL A 361 12.59 -8.90 0.66
C VAL A 361 12.65 -7.44 0.21
N PHE A 362 13.10 -6.53 1.08
CA PHE A 362 13.21 -5.10 0.78
C PHE A 362 14.16 -4.85 -0.39
N VAL A 363 15.36 -5.44 -0.37
CA VAL A 363 16.36 -5.30 -1.43
C VAL A 363 15.84 -5.84 -2.76
N TRP A 364 15.20 -7.01 -2.74
CA TRP A 364 14.61 -7.61 -3.93
C TRP A 364 13.46 -6.76 -4.48
N ALA A 365 12.54 -6.32 -3.62
CA ALA A 365 11.41 -5.47 -3.98
C ALA A 365 11.86 -4.13 -4.57
N TYR A 366 12.92 -3.55 -4.03
CA TYR A 366 13.50 -2.32 -4.54
C TYR A 366 14.10 -2.51 -5.93
N GLY A 367 14.83 -3.61 -6.15
CA GLY A 367 15.35 -3.97 -7.46
C GLY A 367 14.24 -4.13 -8.52
N ARG A 368 13.13 -4.79 -8.16
CA ARG A 368 11.95 -4.92 -9.05
C ARG A 368 11.30 -3.57 -9.35
N SER A 369 11.11 -2.73 -8.33
CA SER A 369 10.53 -1.39 -8.48
C SER A 369 11.39 -0.52 -9.40
N SER A 370 12.71 -0.52 -9.16
CA SER A 370 13.68 0.26 -9.95
C SER A 370 13.72 -0.17 -11.42
N ALA A 371 13.76 -1.48 -11.70
CA ALA A 371 13.72 -2.00 -13.06
C ALA A 371 12.43 -1.60 -13.79
N ARG A 372 11.28 -1.71 -13.10
CA ARG A 372 9.98 -1.35 -13.66
C ARG A 372 9.90 0.14 -13.99
N TYR A 373 10.27 1.01 -13.07
CA TYR A 373 10.14 2.45 -13.28
C TYR A 373 11.19 3.03 -14.22
N SER A 374 12.36 2.39 -14.31
CA SER A 374 13.31 2.67 -15.40
C SER A 374 12.70 2.41 -16.77
N ALA A 375 12.04 1.26 -16.97
CA ALA A 375 11.35 0.94 -18.21
C ALA A 375 10.18 1.90 -18.51
N VAL A 376 9.39 2.25 -17.49
CA VAL A 376 8.31 3.25 -17.62
C VAL A 376 8.86 4.59 -18.08
N ARG A 377 9.96 5.08 -17.49
CA ARG A 377 10.61 6.33 -17.91
C ARG A 377 11.14 6.28 -19.33
N GLN A 378 11.73 5.16 -19.76
CA GLN A 378 12.18 4.99 -21.15
C GLN A 378 11.00 5.06 -22.14
N SER A 379 9.84 4.51 -21.75
CA SER A 379 8.63 4.51 -22.59
C SER A 379 7.90 5.86 -22.64
N LEU A 380 7.88 6.62 -21.54
CA LEU A 380 7.25 7.94 -21.47
C LEU A 380 8.05 9.02 -22.23
N GLY A 381 9.30 8.73 -22.61
CA GLY A 381 10.27 9.75 -23.01
C GLY A 381 10.67 10.60 -21.80
N GLU A 382 11.86 11.20 -21.83
CA GLU A 382 12.21 12.15 -20.77
C GLU A 382 11.37 13.42 -20.94
N PRO A 383 10.68 13.91 -19.89
CA PRO A 383 10.06 15.22 -19.95
C PRO A 383 11.17 16.23 -20.23
N ASP A 384 11.15 16.86 -21.41
CA ASP A 384 12.18 17.81 -21.80
C ASP A 384 12.28 18.91 -20.72
N PRO A 385 13.38 19.00 -19.95
CA PRO A 385 13.53 19.98 -18.86
C PRO A 385 13.32 21.42 -19.36
N PHE A 386 13.66 21.66 -20.62
CA PHE A 386 13.42 22.92 -21.30
C PHE A 386 11.92 23.24 -21.41
N ARG A 387 11.13 22.25 -21.84
CA ARG A 387 9.67 22.38 -21.97
C ARG A 387 9.00 22.51 -20.62
N LEU A 388 9.52 21.85 -19.59
CA LEU A 388 9.01 21.98 -18.22
C LEU A 388 9.22 23.41 -17.69
N ARG A 389 10.45 23.94 -17.83
CA ARG A 389 10.84 25.28 -17.37
C ARG A 389 10.06 26.39 -18.05
N TYR A 390 9.87 26.29 -19.37
CA TYR A 390 9.23 27.33 -20.17
C TYR A 390 7.78 27.00 -20.57
N ARG A 391 7.14 26.01 -19.91
CA ARG A 391 5.80 25.50 -20.27
C ARG A 391 4.75 26.59 -20.44
N ALA A 392 4.63 27.49 -19.45
CA ALA A 392 3.64 28.56 -19.47
C ALA A 392 3.90 29.55 -20.61
N LEU A 393 5.17 29.91 -20.82
CA LEU A 393 5.59 30.85 -21.86
C LEU A 393 5.40 30.28 -23.26
N ILE A 394 5.71 29.00 -23.47
CA ILE A 394 5.45 28.28 -24.72
C ILE A 394 3.95 28.25 -24.98
N ALA A 395 3.15 27.87 -23.97
CA ALA A 395 1.70 27.76 -24.14
C ALA A 395 1.05 29.11 -24.48
N GLU A 396 1.49 30.19 -23.83
CA GLU A 396 0.99 31.53 -24.09
C GLU A 396 1.42 32.04 -25.46
N ALA A 397 2.69 31.84 -25.85
CA ALA A 397 3.19 32.23 -27.17
C ALA A 397 2.39 31.54 -28.29
N VAL A 398 2.16 30.23 -28.18
CA VAL A 398 1.34 29.46 -29.14
C VAL A 398 -0.10 29.98 -29.16
N ALA A 399 -0.71 30.24 -28.00
CA ALA A 399 -2.06 30.76 -27.91
C ALA A 399 -2.19 32.17 -28.53
N THR A 400 -1.22 33.05 -28.32
CA THR A 400 -1.21 34.41 -28.90
C THR A 400 -1.13 34.36 -30.42
N VAL A 401 -0.26 33.50 -30.98
CA VAL A 401 -0.12 33.33 -32.43
C VAL A 401 -1.45 32.90 -33.06
N VAL A 402 -2.11 31.90 -32.48
CA VAL A 402 -3.38 31.38 -33.00
C VAL A 402 -4.50 32.40 -32.87
N ARG A 403 -4.70 33.00 -31.68
CA ARG A 403 -5.79 33.98 -31.46
C ARG A 403 -5.63 35.24 -32.31
N SER A 404 -4.40 35.64 -32.61
CA SER A 404 -4.11 36.84 -33.40
C SER A 404 -4.06 36.58 -34.90
N GLY A 405 -4.29 35.34 -35.36
CA GLY A 405 -4.27 35.01 -36.78
C GLY A 405 -2.90 35.22 -37.44
N MET A 406 -1.80 35.11 -36.67
CA MET A 406 -0.46 35.45 -37.17
C MET A 406 0.04 34.43 -38.21
N VAL A 407 0.69 34.94 -39.26
CA VAL A 407 1.40 34.13 -40.26
C VAL A 407 2.79 33.72 -39.76
N LYS A 408 3.42 32.72 -40.40
CA LYS A 408 4.69 32.11 -39.94
C LYS A 408 5.78 33.12 -39.60
N LYS A 409 6.00 34.13 -40.47
CA LYS A 409 7.00 35.18 -40.24
C LYS A 409 6.72 36.04 -39.00
N ALA A 410 5.46 36.34 -38.73
CA ALA A 410 5.05 37.10 -37.55
C ALA A 410 5.12 36.26 -36.27
N ALA A 411 4.78 34.97 -36.36
CA ALA A 411 4.91 34.02 -35.26
C ALA A 411 6.37 33.83 -34.81
N THR A 412 7.31 33.67 -35.76
CA THR A 412 8.75 33.62 -35.47
C THR A 412 9.25 34.90 -34.81
N ALA A 413 8.78 36.07 -35.27
CA ALA A 413 9.15 37.36 -34.67
C ALA A 413 8.66 37.48 -33.23
N LEU A 414 7.41 37.08 -32.95
CA LEU A 414 6.86 37.05 -31.60
C LEU A 414 7.63 36.08 -30.69
N ALA A 415 7.97 34.89 -31.19
CA ALA A 415 8.74 33.91 -30.43
C ALA A 415 10.13 34.45 -30.07
N ARG A 416 10.81 35.13 -30.99
CA ARG A 416 12.10 35.80 -30.75
C ARG A 416 12.00 36.94 -29.74
N GLN A 417 10.94 37.75 -29.83
CA GLN A 417 10.69 38.82 -28.89
C GLN A 417 10.51 38.26 -27.47
N ARG A 418 9.64 37.25 -27.30
CA ARG A 418 9.43 36.61 -26.00
C ARG A 418 10.68 35.92 -25.46
N ALA A 419 11.49 35.34 -26.35
CA ALA A 419 12.78 34.77 -25.97
C ALA A 419 13.73 35.84 -25.41
N ALA A 420 13.79 37.03 -26.02
CA ALA A 420 14.66 38.10 -25.55
C ALA A 420 14.21 38.72 -24.22
N GLU A 421 12.90 38.74 -23.96
CA GLU A 421 12.32 39.37 -22.76
C GLU A 421 12.28 38.45 -21.55
N GLN A 422 12.04 37.14 -21.74
CA GLN A 422 11.59 36.24 -20.67
C GLN A 422 12.34 34.90 -20.61
N VAL A 423 13.32 34.68 -21.49
CA VAL A 423 14.11 33.45 -21.58
C VAL A 423 15.59 33.78 -21.41
N SER A 424 16.37 32.85 -20.84
CA SER A 424 17.81 33.06 -20.67
C SER A 424 18.52 33.16 -22.04
N ALA A 425 19.62 33.91 -22.11
CA ALA A 425 20.38 34.07 -23.36
C ALA A 425 20.88 32.74 -23.95
N ALA A 426 21.14 31.74 -23.10
CA ALA A 426 21.55 30.40 -23.51
C ALA A 426 20.38 29.58 -24.10
N ASP A 427 19.15 29.88 -23.69
CA ASP A 427 17.94 29.12 -24.05
C ASP A 427 17.14 29.75 -25.19
N GLY A 428 17.43 31.00 -25.57
CA GLY A 428 16.60 31.78 -26.48
C GLY A 428 16.43 31.17 -27.87
N ALA A 429 17.49 30.61 -28.47
CA ALA A 429 17.40 29.96 -29.79
C ALA A 429 16.51 28.72 -29.76
N ARG A 430 16.66 27.89 -28.72
CA ARG A 430 15.87 26.67 -28.52
C ARG A 430 14.39 26.99 -28.22
N PHE A 431 14.11 28.12 -27.55
CA PHE A 431 12.73 28.55 -27.28
C PHE A 431 11.96 28.84 -28.56
N VAL A 432 12.59 29.55 -29.50
CA VAL A 432 12.00 29.86 -30.80
C VAL A 432 11.70 28.58 -31.57
N GLU A 433 12.67 27.67 -31.63
CA GLU A 433 12.52 26.37 -32.30
C GLU A 433 11.36 25.55 -31.71
N VAL A 434 11.25 25.47 -30.38
CA VAL A 434 10.17 24.74 -29.71
C VAL A 434 8.81 25.36 -30.00
N VAL A 435 8.67 26.69 -29.92
CA VAL A 435 7.39 27.37 -30.24
C VAL A 435 6.99 27.14 -31.70
N GLU A 436 7.93 27.21 -32.64
CA GLU A 436 7.67 26.91 -34.06
C GLU A 436 7.24 25.46 -34.28
N THR A 437 7.92 24.51 -33.61
CA THR A 437 7.59 23.08 -33.67
C THR A 437 6.19 22.81 -33.13
N GLU A 438 5.81 23.45 -32.03
CA GLU A 438 4.48 23.32 -31.45
C GLU A 438 3.39 23.87 -32.37
N LEU A 439 3.64 25.00 -33.03
CA LEU A 439 2.71 25.59 -34.01
C LEU A 439 2.53 24.68 -35.23
N MET A 440 3.61 24.07 -35.72
CA MET A 440 3.55 23.10 -36.82
C MET A 440 2.80 21.82 -36.43
N GLY A 441 2.89 21.42 -35.16
CA GLY A 441 2.22 20.25 -34.62
C GLY A 441 0.78 20.48 -34.15
N LEU A 442 0.21 21.68 -34.29
CA LEU A 442 -1.16 21.95 -33.87
C LEU A 442 -2.19 21.20 -34.74
N HIS A 443 -3.13 20.52 -34.08
CA HIS A 443 -4.31 19.93 -34.71
C HIS A 443 -5.49 19.93 -33.74
N GLU A 444 -6.71 19.67 -34.23
CA GLU A 444 -7.94 19.76 -33.43
C GLU A 444 -7.89 18.90 -32.15
N GLY A 445 -7.16 17.79 -32.18
CA GLY A 445 -6.98 16.89 -31.03
C GLY A 445 -6.01 17.39 -29.95
N ASN A 446 -5.25 18.46 -30.18
CA ASN A 446 -4.27 18.96 -29.20
C ASN A 446 -4.39 20.45 -28.86
N ILE A 447 -5.32 21.20 -29.47
CA ILE A 447 -5.47 22.65 -29.23
C ILE A 447 -5.90 23.02 -27.81
N ALA A 448 -6.58 22.10 -27.11
CA ALA A 448 -7.03 22.31 -25.73
C ALA A 448 -5.86 22.57 -24.76
N ARG A 449 -4.67 22.03 -25.04
CA ARG A 449 -3.45 22.23 -24.22
C ARG A 449 -3.02 23.70 -24.12
N TYR A 450 -3.46 24.53 -25.07
CA TYR A 450 -3.19 25.96 -25.13
C TYR A 450 -4.40 26.84 -24.81
N ARG A 451 -5.48 26.23 -24.30
CA ARG A 451 -6.76 26.92 -24.02
C ARG A 451 -7.30 27.63 -25.27
N LEU A 452 -7.19 26.97 -26.42
CA LEU A 452 -7.72 27.43 -27.70
C LEU A 452 -9.03 26.71 -28.01
N ARG A 453 -9.98 27.44 -28.59
CA ARG A 453 -11.26 26.89 -29.06
C ARG A 453 -11.14 26.39 -30.50
N PRO A 454 -11.93 25.38 -30.92
CA PRO A 454 -11.93 24.91 -32.30
C PRO A 454 -12.11 26.01 -33.35
N ALA A 455 -12.98 27.00 -33.07
CA ALA A 455 -13.21 28.14 -33.97
C ALA A 455 -11.96 29.04 -34.14
N GLU A 456 -11.21 29.28 -33.06
CA GLU A 456 -9.97 30.09 -33.09
C GLU A 456 -8.90 29.38 -33.93
N TYR A 457 -8.76 28.07 -33.74
CA TYR A 457 -7.82 27.26 -34.51
C TYR A 457 -8.18 27.20 -36.00
N GLN A 458 -9.46 27.01 -36.35
CA GLN A 458 -9.89 26.94 -37.75
C GLN A 458 -9.68 28.28 -38.48
N ALA A 459 -9.98 29.40 -37.83
CA ALA A 459 -9.74 30.73 -38.39
C ALA A 459 -8.25 30.97 -38.68
N TRP A 460 -7.38 30.61 -37.74
CA TRP A 460 -5.93 30.72 -37.92
C TRP A 460 -5.40 29.79 -39.01
N ARG A 461 -5.87 28.53 -39.05
CA ARG A 461 -5.41 27.52 -40.01
C ARG A 461 -5.68 27.91 -41.47
N GLN A 462 -6.74 28.67 -41.74
CA GLN A 462 -7.04 29.17 -43.08
C GLN A 462 -6.01 30.21 -43.58
N GLY A 463 -5.38 30.94 -42.66
CA GLY A 463 -4.35 31.95 -42.95
C GLY A 463 -2.91 31.50 -42.72
N TRP A 464 -2.70 30.32 -42.13
CA TRP A 464 -1.38 29.77 -41.82
C TRP A 464 -0.69 29.25 -43.09
N ARG A 465 0.24 30.03 -43.64
CA ARG A 465 1.11 29.69 -44.78
C ARG A 465 2.58 29.83 -44.41
#